data_AF-A0A2E3PLS7-F1
#
_entry.id   AF-A0A2E3PLS7-F1
#
_cell.length_a   1.000
_cell.length_b   1.000
_cell.length_c   1.000
_cell.angle_alpha   90.00
_cell.angle_beta   90.00
_cell.angle_gamma   90.00
#
_symmetry.space_group_name_H-M   'P 1'
#
loop_
_entity.id
_entity.type
_entity.pdbx_description
1 polymer ?
#
loop_
_entity_poly.entity_id
_entity_poly.type
_entity_poly.pdbx_seq_one_letter_code
_entity_poly.pdbx_strand_id
1 'polypeptide(L)'
;MVSEPLPDPDSLTRDGLAPARSARVLLLACGALAREILDLIAVNGWNHLDLACLPAILHNHPDRIPKAVEEAIANHRPHYDKIFLVYADCGTGGQLRALCNRLGVDMVEGPHCYSFFEGNAAFAARSEDEFTAFYLTDFLVRQFDAFVWTPLGLDRHPELRDMYFGHYTKLVYQAQTDAPALTEKARACADRLGLAFERRFTGYGDLAETLRRV
;
A
#
# COMPACT_ATOMS: atom_id res chain seq x y z
N MET A 1 -16.69 -20.50 11.34
CA MET A 1 -15.25 -20.28 11.11
C MET A 1 -14.92 -18.95 11.75
N VAL A 2 -14.06 -18.95 12.76
CA VAL A 2 -13.64 -17.70 13.41
C VAL A 2 -12.76 -16.99 12.39
N SER A 3 -13.19 -15.83 11.88
CA SER A 3 -12.28 -15.00 11.08
C SER A 3 -11.08 -14.71 11.96
N GLU A 4 -9.88 -15.04 11.50
CA GLU A 4 -8.67 -14.58 12.20
C GLU A 4 -8.76 -13.05 12.33
N PRO A 5 -8.37 -12.49 13.48
CA PRO A 5 -8.38 -11.06 13.66
C PRO A 5 -7.44 -10.45 12.61
N LEU A 6 -7.95 -9.47 11.86
CA LEU A 6 -7.18 -8.78 10.85
C LEU A 6 -5.87 -8.23 11.47
N PRO A 7 -4.73 -8.31 10.75
CA PRO A 7 -3.42 -8.03 11.35
C PRO A 7 -3.33 -6.62 11.93
N ASP A 8 -2.60 -6.52 13.05
CA ASP A 8 -2.30 -5.26 13.70
C ASP A 8 -1.41 -4.38 12.79
N PRO A 9 -1.80 -3.13 12.51
CA PRO A 9 -1.04 -2.27 11.61
C PRO A 9 0.38 -1.95 12.11
N ASP A 10 0.66 -1.95 13.41
CA ASP A 10 2.03 -1.71 13.91
C ASP A 10 2.96 -2.89 13.61
N SER A 11 2.44 -4.13 13.67
CA SER A 11 3.18 -5.31 13.21
C SER A 11 3.36 -5.30 11.68
N LEU A 12 2.35 -4.93 10.89
CA LEU A 12 2.49 -4.79 9.43
C LEU A 12 3.53 -3.72 9.04
N THR A 13 3.64 -2.65 9.83
CA THR A 13 4.65 -1.61 9.66
C THR A 13 6.07 -2.17 9.84
N ARG A 14 6.32 -2.94 10.89
CA ARG A 14 7.67 -3.36 11.32
C ARG A 14 8.12 -4.71 10.78
N ASP A 15 7.21 -5.68 10.77
CA ASP A 15 7.53 -7.10 10.57
C ASP A 15 6.93 -7.66 9.28
N GLY A 16 5.85 -7.04 8.78
CA GLY A 16 5.10 -7.55 7.64
C GLY A 16 4.15 -8.69 8.05
N LEU A 17 3.98 -9.69 7.19
CA LEU A 17 3.09 -10.83 7.42
C LEU A 17 3.72 -12.11 6.85
N ALA A 18 3.79 -13.17 7.65
CA ALA A 18 4.22 -14.47 7.16
C ALA A 18 3.04 -15.22 6.52
N PRO A 19 3.28 -16.04 5.47
CA PRO A 19 2.21 -16.79 4.82
C PRO A 19 1.81 -18.02 5.65
N ALA A 20 0.57 -18.49 5.45
CA ALA A 20 0.04 -19.66 6.13
C ALA A 20 0.63 -20.99 5.59
N ARG A 21 1.20 -20.97 4.38
CA ARG A 21 1.74 -22.13 3.63
C ARG A 21 0.69 -23.19 3.32
N SER A 22 -0.51 -22.74 2.95
CA SER A 22 -1.64 -23.63 2.66
C SER A 22 -2.14 -23.53 1.21
N ALA A 23 -1.59 -22.60 0.43
CA ALA A 23 -2.04 -22.28 -0.92
C ALA A 23 -0.95 -22.52 -1.97
N ARG A 24 -1.34 -22.48 -3.25
CA ARG A 24 -0.44 -22.76 -4.39
C ARG A 24 0.27 -21.53 -4.91
N VAL A 25 -0.40 -20.38 -4.83
CA VAL A 25 0.12 -19.10 -5.32
C VAL A 25 0.38 -18.18 -4.14
N LEU A 26 1.58 -17.61 -4.06
CA LEU A 26 1.91 -16.60 -3.07
C LEU A 26 1.72 -15.20 -3.65
N LEU A 27 0.86 -14.41 -3.02
CA LEU A 27 0.87 -12.96 -3.15
C LEU A 27 1.99 -12.41 -2.25
N LEU A 28 3.02 -11.83 -2.84
CA LEU A 28 4.08 -11.13 -2.10
C LEU A 28 3.78 -9.63 -2.15
N ALA A 29 3.44 -9.02 -1.02
CA ALA A 29 2.88 -7.67 -0.98
C ALA A 29 3.60 -6.73 0.00
N CYS A 30 3.25 -5.45 -0.05
CA CYS A 30 3.56 -4.53 1.05
C CYS A 30 2.64 -4.80 2.24
N GLY A 31 3.15 -4.71 3.47
CA GLY A 31 2.33 -4.75 4.68
C GLY A 31 1.17 -3.74 4.67
N ALA A 32 1.32 -2.61 3.97
CA ALA A 32 0.28 -1.59 3.83
C ALA A 32 -0.96 -2.04 3.04
N LEU A 33 -0.89 -3.18 2.34
CA LEU A 33 -1.98 -3.75 1.55
C LEU A 33 -2.58 -5.02 2.18
N ALA A 34 -2.02 -5.47 3.31
CA ALA A 34 -2.33 -6.80 3.84
C ALA A 34 -3.81 -6.95 4.17
N ARG A 35 -4.42 -5.92 4.76
CA ARG A 35 -5.82 -5.96 5.18
C ARG A 35 -6.77 -6.06 4.00
N GLU A 36 -6.54 -5.25 2.97
CA GLU A 36 -7.35 -5.20 1.75
C GLU A 36 -7.24 -6.51 0.97
N ILE A 37 -6.03 -7.09 0.87
CA ILE A 37 -5.81 -8.37 0.20
C ILE A 37 -6.48 -9.52 0.97
N LEU A 38 -6.35 -9.56 2.30
CA LEU A 38 -6.98 -10.59 3.13
C LEU A 38 -8.51 -10.52 3.04
N ASP A 39 -9.09 -9.31 3.03
CA ASP A 39 -10.53 -9.15 2.85
C ASP A 39 -10.99 -9.67 1.49
N LEU A 40 -10.26 -9.34 0.42
CA LEU A 40 -10.52 -9.87 -0.92
C LEU A 40 -10.43 -11.40 -0.99
N ILE A 41 -9.41 -12.00 -0.38
CA ILE A 41 -9.28 -13.46 -0.32
C ILE A 41 -10.47 -14.08 0.41
N ALA A 42 -10.84 -13.52 1.56
CA ALA A 42 -11.90 -14.04 2.41
C ALA A 42 -13.29 -13.92 1.75
N VAL A 43 -13.64 -12.75 1.23
CA VAL A 43 -14.97 -12.49 0.65
C VAL A 43 -15.21 -13.28 -0.64
N ASN A 44 -14.15 -13.59 -1.40
CA ASN A 44 -14.24 -14.36 -2.64
C ASN A 44 -13.94 -15.86 -2.45
N GLY A 45 -13.50 -16.29 -1.26
CA GLY A 45 -13.14 -17.69 -1.00
C GLY A 45 -11.94 -18.19 -1.81
N TRP A 46 -10.94 -17.33 -2.05
CA TRP A 46 -9.76 -17.66 -2.86
C TRP A 46 -8.74 -18.51 -2.09
N ASN A 47 -9.12 -19.75 -1.74
CA ASN A 47 -8.30 -20.68 -0.95
C ASN A 47 -6.98 -21.12 -1.63
N HIS A 48 -6.75 -20.73 -2.88
CA HIS A 48 -5.53 -21.05 -3.63
C HIS A 48 -4.46 -19.95 -3.53
N LEU A 49 -4.80 -18.81 -2.92
CA LEU A 49 -3.91 -17.67 -2.69
C LEU A 49 -3.44 -17.65 -1.24
N ASP A 50 -2.13 -17.48 -1.05
CA ASP A 50 -1.49 -17.19 0.24
C ASP A 50 -0.94 -15.77 0.22
N LEU A 51 -0.68 -15.18 1.39
CA LEU A 51 -0.17 -13.81 1.50
C LEU A 51 1.08 -13.77 2.36
N ALA A 52 2.18 -13.27 1.80
CA ALA A 52 3.33 -12.79 2.55
C ALA A 52 3.47 -11.28 2.33
N CYS A 53 3.77 -10.56 3.40
CA CYS A 53 4.04 -9.13 3.32
C CYS A 53 5.45 -8.81 3.82
N LEU A 54 6.12 -7.90 3.10
CA LEU A 54 7.31 -7.22 3.61
C LEU A 54 6.89 -6.09 4.56
N PRO A 55 7.77 -5.67 5.49
CA PRO A 55 7.53 -4.52 6.37
C PRO A 55 7.13 -3.27 5.58
N ALA A 56 5.99 -2.66 5.95
CA ALA A 56 5.49 -1.50 5.21
C ALA A 56 6.44 -0.31 5.29
N ILE A 57 7.22 -0.19 6.37
CA ILE A 57 8.18 0.91 6.60
C ILE A 57 9.25 1.04 5.51
N LEU A 58 9.46 0.00 4.69
CA LEU A 58 10.31 0.09 3.49
C LEU A 58 9.89 1.21 2.53
N HIS A 59 8.65 1.69 2.58
CA HIS A 59 8.19 2.82 1.75
C HIS A 59 8.91 4.14 2.05
N ASN A 60 9.53 4.29 3.22
CA ASN A 60 10.37 5.45 3.52
C ASN A 60 11.78 5.33 2.87
N HIS A 61 12.11 4.16 2.35
CA HIS A 61 13.38 3.85 1.67
C HIS A 61 13.12 3.01 0.40
N PRO A 62 12.46 3.59 -0.62
CA PRO A 62 12.03 2.85 -1.80
C PRO A 62 13.19 2.19 -2.56
N ASP A 63 14.40 2.74 -2.45
CA ASP A 63 15.66 2.16 -2.96
C ASP A 63 15.96 0.75 -2.41
N ARG A 64 15.42 0.40 -1.24
CA ARG A 64 15.62 -0.90 -0.58
C ARG A 64 14.59 -1.94 -0.97
N ILE A 65 13.45 -1.53 -1.55
CA ILE A 65 12.33 -2.42 -1.89
C ILE A 65 12.78 -3.51 -2.88
N PRO A 66 13.49 -3.22 -3.99
CA PRO A 66 13.86 -4.26 -4.95
C PRO A 66 14.70 -5.38 -4.33
N LYS A 67 15.69 -5.04 -3.50
CA LYS A 67 16.53 -6.02 -2.81
C LYS A 67 15.71 -6.88 -1.85
N ALA A 68 14.86 -6.26 -1.03
CA ALA A 68 14.01 -6.99 -0.08
C ALA A 68 13.03 -7.94 -0.78
N VAL A 69 12.47 -7.50 -1.92
CA VAL A 69 11.60 -8.33 -2.77
C VAL A 69 12.37 -9.50 -3.40
N GLU A 70 13.58 -9.27 -3.92
CA GLU A 70 14.41 -10.34 -4.49
C GLU A 70 14.73 -11.44 -3.45
N GLU A 71 15.12 -11.03 -2.24
CA GLU A 71 15.39 -11.94 -1.13
C GLU A 71 14.14 -12.74 -0.72
N ALA A 72 12.98 -12.08 -0.63
CA ALA A 72 11.72 -12.75 -0.31
C ALA A 72 11.27 -13.72 -1.41
N ILE A 73 11.40 -13.36 -2.69
CA ILE A 73 11.12 -14.25 -3.81
C ILE A 73 12.01 -15.50 -3.72
N ALA A 74 13.31 -15.33 -3.49
CA ALA A 74 14.24 -16.46 -3.37
C ALA A 74 13.86 -17.42 -2.23
N ASN A 75 13.45 -16.87 -1.08
CA ASN A 75 13.07 -17.66 0.09
C ASN A 75 11.74 -18.41 -0.08
N HIS A 76 10.77 -17.82 -0.80
CA HIS A 76 9.45 -18.41 -0.96
C HIS A 76 9.32 -19.31 -2.18
N ARG A 77 10.10 -19.09 -3.24
CA ARG A 77 10.00 -19.85 -4.50
C ARG A 77 10.05 -21.38 -4.34
N PRO A 78 10.81 -21.99 -3.42
CA PRO A 78 10.78 -23.44 -3.21
C PRO A 78 9.45 -24.00 -2.68
N HIS A 79 8.53 -23.14 -2.22
CA HIS A 79 7.34 -23.55 -1.48
C HIS A 79 6.02 -23.27 -2.22
N TYR A 80 6.06 -22.61 -3.36
CA TYR A 80 4.88 -22.19 -4.11
C TYR A 80 5.06 -22.44 -5.62
N ASP A 81 3.97 -22.77 -6.30
CA ASP A 81 3.95 -22.99 -7.74
C ASP A 81 4.16 -21.67 -8.50
N LYS A 82 3.61 -20.58 -7.94
CA LYS A 82 3.70 -19.23 -8.50
C LYS A 82 3.85 -18.20 -7.39
N ILE A 83 4.62 -17.15 -7.66
CA ILE A 83 4.65 -15.92 -6.87
C ILE A 83 4.11 -14.80 -7.75
N PHE A 84 3.19 -14.00 -7.21
CA PHE A 84 2.65 -12.79 -7.83
C PHE A 84 2.96 -11.60 -6.92
N LEU A 85 3.67 -10.59 -7.43
CA LEU A 85 4.08 -9.44 -6.65
C LEU A 85 2.97 -8.38 -6.62
N VAL A 86 2.43 -8.14 -5.42
CA VAL A 86 1.45 -7.07 -5.16
C VAL A 86 2.17 -5.83 -4.62
N TYR A 87 3.02 -5.29 -5.48
CA TYR A 87 3.63 -3.96 -5.37
C TYR A 87 3.43 -3.25 -6.70
N ALA A 88 3.05 -1.98 -6.66
CA ALA A 88 3.22 -1.07 -7.79
C ALA A 88 4.67 -0.53 -7.81
N ASP A 89 5.00 0.45 -8.66
CA ASP A 89 6.36 0.99 -8.69
C ASP A 89 6.78 1.63 -7.35
N CYS A 90 5.89 2.38 -6.70
CA CYS A 90 6.09 2.93 -5.36
C CYS A 90 7.39 3.73 -5.16
N GLY A 91 7.84 4.43 -6.21
CA GLY A 91 9.05 5.26 -6.15
C GLY A 91 10.35 4.50 -6.37
N THR A 92 10.30 3.25 -6.85
CA THR A 92 11.51 2.50 -7.22
C THR A 92 12.08 2.93 -8.58
N GLY A 93 11.35 3.75 -9.35
CA GLY A 93 11.84 4.29 -10.62
C GLY A 93 11.99 3.22 -11.70
N GLY A 94 11.12 2.22 -11.71
CA GLY A 94 11.11 1.10 -12.65
C GLY A 94 12.02 -0.07 -12.25
N GLN A 95 12.82 0.07 -11.21
CA GLN A 95 13.75 -0.99 -10.77
C GLN A 95 13.01 -2.26 -10.35
N LEU A 96 11.86 -2.12 -9.69
CA LEU A 96 11.07 -3.27 -9.26
C LEU A 96 10.48 -4.04 -10.46
N ARG A 97 10.00 -3.33 -11.49
CA ARG A 97 9.54 -3.94 -12.74
C ARG A 97 10.68 -4.67 -13.46
N ALA A 98 11.86 -4.06 -13.54
CA ALA A 98 13.04 -4.68 -14.16
C ALA A 98 13.46 -5.97 -13.42
N LEU A 99 13.41 -5.96 -12.09
CA LEU A 99 13.63 -7.14 -11.26
C LEU A 99 12.62 -8.26 -11.57
N CYS A 100 11.32 -7.94 -11.58
CA CYS A 100 10.25 -8.89 -11.90
C CYS A 100 10.45 -9.53 -13.28
N ASN A 101 10.77 -8.74 -14.30
CA ASN A 101 11.07 -9.24 -15.64
C ASN A 101 12.27 -10.20 -15.65
N ARG A 102 13.35 -9.87 -14.92
CA ARG A 102 14.54 -10.72 -14.79
C ARG A 102 14.24 -12.04 -14.08
N LEU A 103 13.37 -12.04 -13.08
CA LEU A 103 13.02 -13.22 -12.29
C LEU A 103 11.83 -14.02 -12.85
N GLY A 104 11.18 -13.52 -13.91
CA GLY A 104 9.96 -14.13 -14.46
C GLY A 104 8.82 -14.16 -13.45
N VAL A 105 8.63 -13.07 -12.71
CA VAL A 105 7.56 -12.91 -11.71
C VAL A 105 6.59 -11.84 -12.21
N ASP A 106 5.29 -12.17 -12.22
CA ASP A 106 4.24 -11.21 -12.53
C ASP A 106 4.06 -10.21 -11.38
N MET A 107 3.72 -8.96 -11.71
CA MET A 107 3.57 -7.88 -10.74
C MET A 107 2.41 -6.98 -11.14
N VAL A 108 1.60 -6.54 -10.16
CA VAL A 108 0.50 -5.58 -10.34
C VAL A 108 0.97 -4.32 -11.07
N GLU A 109 0.08 -3.72 -11.85
CA GLU A 109 0.37 -2.48 -12.58
C GLU A 109 0.08 -1.24 -11.73
N GLY A 110 0.78 -0.15 -12.04
CA GLY A 110 0.53 1.17 -11.47
C GLY A 110 1.79 1.92 -11.05
N PRO A 111 1.76 3.26 -11.03
CA PRO A 111 2.84 4.09 -10.51
C PRO A 111 2.99 3.99 -8.99
N HIS A 112 1.89 3.80 -8.25
CA HIS A 112 1.89 3.70 -6.79
C HIS A 112 0.83 2.70 -6.33
N CYS A 113 0.99 2.09 -5.16
CA CYS A 113 -0.02 1.14 -4.69
C CYS A 113 -1.37 1.83 -4.46
N TYR A 114 -1.40 3.11 -4.11
CA TYR A 114 -2.67 3.80 -3.96
C TYR A 114 -3.38 4.05 -5.31
N SER A 115 -2.65 4.12 -6.44
CA SER A 115 -3.27 4.50 -7.72
C SER A 115 -4.26 3.45 -8.23
N PHE A 116 -4.01 2.17 -7.93
CA PHE A 116 -4.92 1.10 -8.34
C PHE A 116 -6.23 1.13 -7.53
N PHE A 117 -6.31 1.79 -6.37
CA PHE A 117 -7.58 1.90 -5.64
C PHE A 117 -8.54 2.86 -6.36
N GLU A 118 -8.06 3.98 -6.86
CA GLU A 118 -8.83 4.86 -7.77
C GLU A 118 -9.02 4.27 -9.17
N GLY A 119 -8.22 3.27 -9.52
CA GLY A 119 -8.08 2.72 -10.86
C GLY A 119 -6.98 3.46 -11.63
N ASN A 120 -6.01 2.72 -12.16
CA ASN A 120 -4.79 3.28 -12.75
C ASN A 120 -5.09 4.22 -13.94
N ALA A 121 -6.10 3.89 -14.75
CA ALA A 121 -6.52 4.74 -15.88
C ALA A 121 -7.13 6.07 -15.40
N ALA A 122 -7.99 6.03 -14.38
CA ALA A 122 -8.60 7.23 -13.82
C ALA A 122 -7.58 8.09 -13.08
N PHE A 123 -6.63 7.47 -12.38
CA PHE A 123 -5.52 8.15 -11.73
C PHE A 123 -4.63 8.87 -12.75
N ALA A 124 -4.23 8.20 -13.83
CA ALA A 124 -3.41 8.79 -14.89
C ALA A 124 -4.10 9.99 -15.55
N ALA A 125 -5.40 9.89 -15.83
CA ALA A 125 -6.18 10.99 -16.41
C ALA A 125 -6.28 12.24 -15.52
N ARG A 126 -6.13 12.09 -14.19
CA ARG A 126 -6.17 13.20 -13.22
C ARG A 126 -4.78 13.74 -12.86
N SER A 127 -3.76 12.91 -12.99
CA SER A 127 -2.40 13.23 -12.52
C SER A 127 -1.81 14.48 -13.20
N GLU A 128 -2.28 14.81 -14.41
CA GLU A 128 -1.89 16.04 -15.12
C GLU A 128 -2.27 17.32 -14.36
N ASP A 129 -3.39 17.31 -13.62
CA ASP A 129 -3.93 18.46 -12.90
C ASP A 129 -3.86 18.33 -11.37
N GLU A 130 -3.53 17.15 -10.83
CA GLU A 130 -3.56 16.83 -9.40
C GLU A 130 -2.17 16.63 -8.76
N PHE A 131 -1.13 17.22 -9.35
CA PHE A 131 0.25 17.13 -8.82
C PHE A 131 0.48 17.86 -7.49
N THR A 132 -0.50 18.60 -6.98
CA THR A 132 -0.46 19.28 -5.66
C THR A 132 -1.26 18.55 -4.57
N ALA A 133 -1.70 17.31 -4.81
CA ALA A 133 -2.42 16.52 -3.83
C ALA A 133 -1.49 15.59 -3.03
N PHE A 134 -1.75 15.48 -1.74
CA PHE A 134 -1.12 14.48 -0.88
C PHE A 134 -2.12 13.34 -0.61
N TYR A 135 -1.79 12.12 -1.02
CA TYR A 135 -2.71 10.99 -0.94
C TYR A 135 -2.56 10.17 0.34
N LEU A 136 -3.68 9.81 0.95
CA LEU A 136 -3.74 8.83 2.04
C LEU A 136 -4.64 7.65 1.67
N THR A 137 -4.23 6.44 2.07
CA THR A 137 -5.09 5.23 2.15
C THR A 137 -5.49 4.95 3.59
N ASP A 138 -6.41 4.02 3.84
CA ASP A 138 -6.82 3.56 5.17
C ASP A 138 -5.61 3.15 6.03
N PHE A 139 -4.64 2.44 5.45
CA PHE A 139 -3.40 2.09 6.15
C PHE A 139 -2.61 3.33 6.56
N LEU A 140 -2.39 4.27 5.64
CA LEU A 140 -1.60 5.46 5.92
C LEU A 140 -2.30 6.42 6.88
N VAL A 141 -3.64 6.48 6.88
CA VAL A 141 -4.43 7.17 7.91
C VAL A 141 -4.19 6.54 9.28
N ARG A 142 -4.18 5.21 9.38
CA ARG A 142 -3.90 4.51 10.65
C ARG A 142 -2.48 4.78 11.13
N GLN A 143 -1.53 4.81 10.22
CA GLN A 143 -0.09 4.86 10.49
C GLN A 143 0.54 6.23 10.17
N PHE A 144 -0.26 7.30 10.16
CA PHE A 144 0.17 8.63 9.73
C PHE A 144 1.40 9.13 10.50
N ASP A 145 1.44 8.90 11.82
CA ASP A 145 2.58 9.33 12.62
C ASP A 145 3.86 8.55 12.29
N ALA A 146 3.74 7.24 12.04
CA ALA A 146 4.86 6.35 11.75
C ALA A 146 5.47 6.57 10.35
N PHE A 147 4.68 7.05 9.37
CA PHE A 147 5.13 7.23 7.98
C PHE A 147 5.34 8.68 7.58
N VAL A 148 4.57 9.61 8.15
CA VAL A 148 4.60 11.01 7.75
C VAL A 148 5.16 11.86 8.88
N TRP A 149 4.54 11.83 10.06
CA TRP A 149 4.84 12.83 11.09
C TRP A 149 6.24 12.69 11.67
N THR A 150 6.58 11.53 12.24
CA THR A 150 7.85 11.29 12.91
C THR A 150 9.03 11.17 11.94
N PRO A 151 8.92 10.47 10.78
CA PRO A 151 10.03 10.38 9.83
C PRO A 151 10.42 11.73 9.21
N LEU A 152 9.46 12.63 9.01
CA LEU A 152 9.73 14.00 8.55
C LEU A 152 10.16 14.94 9.69
N GLY A 153 10.23 14.45 10.94
CA GLY A 153 10.66 15.23 12.10
C GLY A 153 9.68 16.31 12.55
N LEU A 154 8.41 16.25 12.11
CA LEU A 154 7.38 17.26 12.40
C LEU A 154 6.95 17.27 13.89
N ASP A 155 7.21 16.18 14.61
CA ASP A 155 7.07 16.09 16.06
C ASP A 155 8.09 16.95 16.81
N ARG A 156 9.27 17.18 16.23
CA ARG A 156 10.38 17.94 16.84
C ARG A 156 10.56 19.32 16.23
N HIS A 157 10.22 19.47 14.96
CA HIS A 157 10.44 20.67 14.15
C HIS A 157 9.18 21.03 13.35
N PRO A 158 8.16 21.63 14.01
CA PRO A 158 6.90 21.98 13.35
C PRO A 158 7.06 22.92 12.14
N GLU A 159 8.11 23.74 12.12
CA GLU A 159 8.47 24.63 11.02
C GLU A 159 8.75 23.90 9.70
N LEU A 160 9.15 22.62 9.75
CA LEU A 160 9.37 21.81 8.54
C LEU A 160 8.07 21.51 7.79
N ARG A 161 6.90 21.66 8.44
CA ARG A 161 5.61 21.44 7.80
C ARG A 161 5.47 22.29 6.54
N ASP A 162 5.73 23.59 6.64
CA ASP A 162 5.54 24.51 5.51
C ASP A 162 6.59 24.25 4.42
N MET A 163 7.79 23.80 4.80
CA MET A 163 8.83 23.40 3.85
C MET A 163 8.45 22.15 3.06
N TYR A 164 7.87 21.13 3.70
CA TYR A 164 7.47 19.89 3.03
C TYR A 164 6.12 19.99 2.31
N PHE A 165 5.15 20.69 2.91
CA PHE A 165 3.76 20.69 2.48
C PHE A 165 3.29 22.00 1.85
N GLY A 166 4.11 23.06 1.81
CA GLY A 166 3.70 24.40 1.33
C GLY A 166 3.30 24.49 -0.15
N HIS A 167 3.63 23.47 -0.95
CA HIS A 167 3.19 23.36 -2.36
C HIS A 167 2.01 22.41 -2.57
N TYR A 168 1.57 21.72 -1.51
CA TYR A 168 0.37 20.91 -1.55
C TYR A 168 -0.85 21.77 -1.23
N THR A 169 -1.94 21.54 -1.95
CA THR A 169 -3.19 22.30 -1.79
C THR A 169 -4.24 21.51 -1.02
N LYS A 170 -4.18 20.17 -1.12
CA LYS A 170 -5.16 19.27 -0.51
C LYS A 170 -4.57 17.93 -0.10
N LEU A 171 -5.19 17.33 0.91
CA LEU A 171 -5.05 15.93 1.25
C LEU A 171 -6.24 15.17 0.67
N VAL A 172 -5.95 14.19 -0.19
CA VAL A 172 -6.96 13.29 -0.75
C VAL A 172 -6.90 11.96 0.00
N TYR A 173 -7.92 11.71 0.81
CA TYR A 173 -8.11 10.42 1.45
C TYR A 173 -8.90 9.47 0.53
N GLN A 174 -8.20 8.48 -0.02
CA GLN A 174 -8.75 7.35 -0.76
C GLN A 174 -9.19 6.27 0.25
N ALA A 175 -10.48 6.26 0.56
CA ALA A 175 -11.08 5.36 1.54
C ALA A 175 -11.38 3.99 0.91
N GLN A 176 -10.69 2.95 1.38
CA GLN A 176 -10.96 1.57 0.97
C GLN A 176 -12.20 1.01 1.68
N THR A 177 -12.51 1.52 2.87
CA THR A 177 -13.69 1.13 3.65
C THR A 177 -14.55 2.34 4.04
N ASP A 178 -15.85 2.11 4.27
CA ASP A 178 -16.74 3.16 4.76
C ASP A 178 -16.74 3.23 6.29
N ALA A 179 -15.59 3.62 6.85
CA ALA A 179 -15.37 3.76 8.29
C ALA A 179 -15.35 5.25 8.70
N PRO A 180 -16.41 5.77 9.37
CA PRO A 180 -16.46 7.18 9.79
C PRO A 180 -15.28 7.60 10.66
N ALA A 181 -14.83 6.73 11.56
CA ALA A 181 -13.68 6.99 12.43
C ALA A 181 -12.37 7.21 11.65
N LEU A 182 -12.16 6.52 10.52
CA LEU A 182 -11.01 6.77 9.66
C LEU A 182 -11.14 8.09 8.91
N THR A 183 -12.35 8.45 8.50
CA THR A 183 -12.61 9.74 7.84
C THR A 183 -12.25 10.91 8.76
N GLU A 184 -12.66 10.85 10.04
CA GLU A 184 -12.29 11.88 11.02
C GLU A 184 -10.80 11.90 11.31
N LYS A 185 -10.14 10.73 11.38
CA LYS A 185 -8.68 10.68 11.54
C LYS A 185 -7.96 11.28 10.33
N ALA A 186 -8.42 11.01 9.11
CA ALA A 186 -7.84 11.56 7.89
C ALA A 186 -8.03 13.08 7.81
N ARG A 187 -9.19 13.59 8.22
CA ARG A 187 -9.45 15.03 8.34
C ARG A 187 -8.50 15.69 9.33
N ALA A 188 -8.31 15.08 10.51
CA ALA A 188 -7.34 15.57 11.49
C ALA A 188 -5.89 15.56 10.95
N CYS A 189 -5.53 14.62 10.08
CA CYS A 189 -4.23 14.63 9.40
C CYS A 189 -4.11 15.82 8.44
N ALA A 190 -5.16 16.10 7.66
CA ALA A 190 -5.20 17.26 6.76
C ALA A 190 -5.09 18.58 7.53
N ASP A 191 -5.82 18.71 8.64
CA ASP A 191 -5.77 19.89 9.52
C ASP A 191 -4.36 20.10 10.10
N ARG A 192 -3.69 19.02 10.55
CA ARG A 192 -2.31 19.07 11.05
C ARG A 192 -1.32 19.54 9.98
N LEU A 193 -1.52 19.12 8.74
CA LEU A 193 -0.70 19.53 7.60
C LEU A 193 -1.08 20.90 7.04
N GLY A 194 -2.23 21.46 7.42
CA GLY A 194 -2.74 22.73 6.87
C GLY A 194 -3.28 22.59 5.45
N LEU A 195 -3.80 21.41 5.08
CA LEU A 195 -4.28 21.10 3.73
C LEU A 195 -5.81 21.00 3.69
N ALA A 196 -6.41 21.38 2.56
CA ALA A 196 -7.84 21.14 2.33
C ALA A 196 -8.12 19.63 2.33
N PHE A 197 -9.20 19.20 2.99
CA PHE A 197 -9.55 17.78 3.07
C PHE A 197 -10.53 17.36 1.97
N GLU A 198 -10.16 16.33 1.21
CA GLU A 198 -11.03 15.67 0.24
C GLU A 198 -11.09 14.18 0.56
N ARG A 199 -12.31 13.62 0.65
CA ARG A 199 -12.52 12.17 0.77
C ARG A 199 -13.04 11.61 -0.54
N ARG A 200 -12.45 10.49 -0.96
CA ARG A 200 -12.91 9.67 -2.09
C ARG A 200 -13.12 8.26 -1.60
N PHE A 201 -14.33 7.73 -1.76
CA PHE A 201 -14.55 6.30 -1.55
C PHE A 201 -14.10 5.54 -2.80
N THR A 202 -13.12 4.66 -2.66
CA THR A 202 -12.50 3.92 -3.77
C THR A 202 -12.77 2.42 -3.71
N GLY A 203 -13.03 1.90 -2.51
CA GLY A 203 -13.00 0.45 -2.31
C GLY A 203 -11.61 -0.10 -2.69
N TYR A 204 -11.60 -1.25 -3.36
CA TYR A 204 -10.37 -1.93 -3.75
C TYR A 204 -9.94 -1.69 -5.22
N GLY A 205 -10.73 -0.96 -6.02
CA GLY A 205 -10.38 -0.61 -7.40
C GLY A 205 -9.82 -1.77 -8.24
N ASP A 206 -8.77 -1.50 -9.00
CA ASP A 206 -8.07 -2.46 -9.85
C ASP A 206 -7.38 -3.59 -9.06
N LEU A 207 -7.16 -3.45 -7.75
CA LEU A 207 -6.60 -4.54 -6.93
C LEU A 207 -7.51 -5.76 -6.96
N ALA A 208 -8.82 -5.56 -6.78
CA ALA A 208 -9.81 -6.64 -6.80
C ALA A 208 -9.81 -7.38 -8.16
N GLU A 209 -9.82 -6.62 -9.25
CA GLU A 209 -9.82 -7.19 -10.60
C GLU A 209 -8.51 -7.88 -10.96
N THR A 210 -7.39 -7.37 -10.48
CA THR A 210 -6.08 -7.97 -10.68
C THR A 210 -6.00 -9.31 -9.97
N LEU A 211 -6.34 -9.35 -8.67
CA LEU A 211 -6.23 -10.57 -7.87
C LEU A 211 -7.21 -11.66 -8.30
N ARG A 212 -8.37 -11.29 -8.85
CA ARG A 212 -9.33 -12.25 -9.44
C ARG A 212 -8.76 -13.06 -10.60
N ARG A 213 -7.70 -12.56 -11.26
CA ARG A 213 -7.06 -13.18 -12.43
C ARG A 213 -5.80 -13.99 -12.07
N VAL A 214 -5.39 -13.95 -10.81
CA VAL A 214 -4.25 -14.71 -10.28
C VAL A 214 -4.70 -16.13 -9.94
#